data_AF-A0AAN9G1D5-F1
#
_entry.id   AF-A0AAN9G1D5-F1
#
_cell.length_a   1.000
_cell.length_b   1.000
_cell.length_c   1.000
_cell.angle_alpha   90.00
_cell.angle_beta   90.00
_cell.angle_gamma   90.00
#
_symmetry.space_group_name_H-M   'P 1'
#
loop_
_entity.id
_entity.type
_entity.pdbx_description
1 polymer ?
#
loop_
_entity_poly.entity_id
_entity_poly.type
_entity_poly.pdbx_seq_one_letter_code
_entity_poly.pdbx_strand_id
1 'polypeptide(L)'
;MQHALDNSQDGTFCGNDGRGRHESVNKTKEEDRQRVKGHIESFPSLESHYCRMNSSKRFLDATLNVSRMYRMYTDLCAKDGVVPVSSSMYRNIFDNEYNLSFHKPKTDQCLLCYQHDEAKQNNTLTETLKQDYEEHQHRKRESRAEKEKDKALAQEDVNLEVVTFDMQAVLSTPCNQVSQTYYKHKLAVYNLTVYSLASKDGKCFVWDETHGHKGSCEIATCLLRHLKALPQVKHAVLYSDTCSGQNRNKFVSVGLLYAAQHLPNLQIIDQKFVESGHTHMECDSMHSTIESAKRNCKVQIPDQWKTVMECARPKQAYVVEELEFSDVLDFKAVATSCLCNSKTDGEGSRINWMKIKWLRYLKGEEDTIYFKYRMSDPFRQLKIRHGSSRRGRGPVTVTTIGEIPHRYTERIPLSAVKKADLLDLCRLNIIQEKHHHLYRSLPCDSHARDRLPEPDINEDMDTDED
;
A
#
# COMPACT_ATOMS: atom_id res chain seq x y z
N MET A 1 -27.25 4.47 -82.78
CA MET A 1 -26.85 4.30 -84.18
C MET A 1 -25.33 4.45 -84.23
N GLN A 2 -24.63 3.38 -84.62
CA GLN A 2 -23.19 3.24 -84.94
C GLN A 2 -22.15 3.90 -84.00
N HIS A 3 -21.43 3.13 -83.18
CA HIS A 3 -20.16 2.40 -83.48
C HIS A 3 -18.89 3.26 -83.36
N ALA A 4 -18.02 2.87 -82.41
CA ALA A 4 -16.59 2.67 -82.64
C ALA A 4 -16.00 1.91 -81.43
N LEU A 5 -15.95 0.59 -81.56
CA LEU A 5 -15.05 -0.27 -80.81
C LEU A 5 -13.67 -0.09 -81.45
N ASP A 6 -12.67 0.27 -80.64
CA ASP A 6 -11.28 -0.06 -80.97
C ASP A 6 -10.77 -1.00 -79.89
N ASN A 7 -10.54 -2.25 -80.31
CA ASN A 7 -9.97 -3.31 -79.52
C ASN A 7 -8.45 -3.12 -79.44
N SER A 8 -7.87 -3.16 -78.25
CA SER A 8 -6.52 -3.72 -78.09
C SER A 8 -6.63 -5.11 -77.48
N GLN A 9 -6.04 -6.09 -78.16
CA GLN A 9 -5.86 -7.46 -77.71
C GLN A 9 -4.93 -7.50 -76.49
N ASP A 10 -5.54 -7.44 -75.31
CA ASP A 10 -5.15 -8.09 -74.07
C ASP A 10 -6.00 -7.44 -72.99
N GLY A 11 -6.81 -8.23 -72.29
CA GLY A 11 -7.80 -7.78 -71.33
C GLY A 11 -7.22 -7.21 -70.04
N THR A 12 -6.34 -6.21 -70.14
CA THR A 12 -5.73 -5.53 -69.00
C THR A 12 -6.14 -4.07 -69.01
N PHE A 13 -7.10 -3.73 -68.16
CA PHE A 13 -7.45 -2.36 -67.83
C PHE A 13 -6.27 -1.73 -67.06
N CYS A 14 -5.37 -1.02 -67.74
CA CYS A 14 -4.31 -0.23 -67.11
C CYS A 14 -4.80 1.17 -66.69
N GLY A 15 -5.93 1.24 -65.99
CA GLY A 15 -6.30 2.43 -65.23
C GLY A 15 -5.74 2.31 -63.83
N ASN A 16 -4.84 3.21 -63.43
CA ASN A 16 -4.44 3.31 -62.01
C ASN A 16 -5.69 3.50 -61.15
N ASP A 17 -5.96 2.57 -60.23
CA ASP A 17 -7.03 2.71 -59.25
C ASP A 17 -6.76 3.94 -58.37
N GLY A 18 -7.58 4.98 -58.54
CA GLY A 18 -7.53 6.22 -57.77
C GLY A 18 -8.27 6.13 -56.43
N ARG A 19 -8.84 4.98 -56.06
CA ARG A 19 -9.58 4.81 -54.79
C ARG A 19 -8.58 4.66 -53.64
N GLY A 20 -8.80 5.42 -52.56
CA GLY A 20 -7.96 5.39 -51.35
C GLY A 20 -6.84 6.43 -51.29
N ARG A 21 -6.67 7.29 -52.31
CA ARG A 21 -5.71 8.41 -52.29
C ARG A 21 -6.29 9.75 -51.81
N HIS A 22 -7.45 9.72 -51.18
CA HIS A 22 -7.97 10.87 -50.43
C HIS A 22 -7.81 10.59 -48.95
N GLU A 23 -7.16 11.49 -48.21
CA GLU A 23 -7.26 11.47 -46.76
C GLU A 23 -8.74 11.54 -46.38
N SER A 24 -9.19 10.62 -45.52
CA SER A 24 -10.60 10.57 -45.19
C SER A 24 -11.00 11.88 -44.52
N VAL A 25 -12.11 12.48 -44.98
CA VAL A 25 -12.60 13.77 -44.50
C VAL A 25 -12.90 13.74 -42.99
N ASN A 26 -13.09 12.54 -42.43
CA ASN A 26 -13.36 12.27 -41.02
C ASN A 26 -12.09 11.95 -40.20
N LYS A 27 -10.90 11.95 -40.81
CA LYS A 27 -9.64 11.75 -40.09
C LYS A 27 -9.37 12.98 -39.24
N THR A 28 -9.32 12.80 -37.92
CA THR A 28 -8.90 13.86 -37.00
C THR A 28 -7.52 14.36 -37.42
N LYS A 29 -7.37 15.68 -37.52
CA LYS A 29 -6.11 16.30 -37.92
C LYS A 29 -4.98 15.85 -36.99
N GLU A 30 -3.80 15.67 -37.55
CA GLU A 30 -2.64 15.23 -36.75
C GLU A 30 -2.32 16.22 -35.63
N GLU A 31 -2.52 17.52 -35.87
CA GLU A 31 -2.39 18.59 -34.86
C GLU A 31 -3.32 18.37 -33.66
N ASP A 32 -4.58 17.99 -33.90
CA ASP A 32 -5.56 17.73 -32.84
C ASP A 32 -5.22 16.46 -32.07
N ARG A 33 -4.69 15.43 -32.74
CA ARG A 33 -4.18 14.21 -32.08
C ARG A 33 -2.97 14.52 -31.21
N GLN A 34 -2.01 15.32 -31.70
CA GLN A 34 -0.84 15.75 -30.94
C GLN A 34 -1.23 16.58 -29.71
N ARG A 35 -2.24 17.45 -29.82
CA ARG A 35 -2.76 18.19 -28.65
C ARG A 35 -3.36 17.27 -27.60
N VAL A 36 -4.11 16.24 -28.00
CA VAL A 36 -4.64 15.23 -27.08
C VAL A 36 -3.51 14.47 -26.40
N LYS A 37 -2.48 14.05 -27.16
CA LYS A 37 -1.28 13.38 -26.62
C LYS A 37 -0.56 14.24 -25.60
N GLY A 38 -0.25 15.49 -25.95
CA GLY A 38 0.39 16.43 -25.03
C GLY A 38 -0.43 16.65 -23.75
N HIS A 39 -1.76 16.69 -23.85
CA HIS A 39 -2.62 16.76 -22.66
C HIS A 39 -2.57 15.47 -21.82
N ILE A 40 -2.58 14.27 -22.42
CA ILE A 40 -2.47 13.00 -21.68
C ILE A 40 -1.10 12.88 -21.00
N GLU A 41 -0.02 13.27 -21.68
CA GLU A 41 1.34 13.23 -21.16
C GLU A 41 1.63 14.27 -20.07
N SER A 42 0.81 15.32 -19.99
CA SER A 42 0.91 16.33 -18.93
C SER A 42 0.55 15.82 -17.54
N PHE A 43 -0.12 14.66 -17.43
CA PHE A 43 -0.42 14.06 -16.14
C PHE A 43 0.77 13.27 -15.61
N PRO A 44 1.14 13.43 -14.33
CA PRO A 44 2.15 12.60 -13.71
C PRO A 44 1.67 11.15 -13.73
N SER A 45 2.54 10.26 -14.19
CA SER A 45 2.29 8.83 -14.21
C SER A 45 3.39 8.13 -13.43
N LEU A 46 3.00 7.17 -12.61
CA LEU A 46 3.91 6.45 -11.74
C LEU A 46 4.07 5.01 -12.23
N GLU A 47 5.29 4.49 -12.08
CA GLU A 47 5.60 3.09 -12.40
C GLU A 47 5.11 2.18 -11.26
N SER A 48 4.48 1.06 -11.59
CA SER A 48 4.24 0.00 -10.61
C SER A 48 5.46 -0.92 -10.57
N HIS A 49 6.03 -1.16 -9.40
CA HIS A 49 7.22 -2.01 -9.26
C HIS A 49 6.94 -3.52 -9.50
N TYR A 50 5.68 -3.91 -9.72
CA TYR A 50 5.28 -5.33 -9.70
C TYR A 50 4.38 -5.81 -10.82
N CYS A 51 4.11 -5.01 -11.85
CA CYS A 51 3.68 -5.68 -13.06
C CYS A 51 4.93 -6.41 -13.57
N ARG A 52 4.99 -7.73 -13.31
CA ARG A 52 5.95 -8.77 -13.76
C ARG A 52 6.95 -8.19 -14.76
N MET A 53 8.26 -8.40 -14.58
CA MET A 53 9.46 -8.00 -15.37
C MET A 53 9.30 -7.61 -16.87
N ASN A 54 8.17 -7.94 -17.50
CA ASN A 54 7.72 -7.68 -18.87
C ASN A 54 6.56 -6.65 -19.03
N SER A 55 6.12 -5.89 -18.02
CA SER A 55 5.01 -4.91 -18.18
C SER A 55 5.45 -3.44 -18.05
N SER A 56 5.35 -2.68 -19.14
CA SER A 56 5.63 -1.23 -19.23
C SER A 56 4.46 -0.32 -18.77
N LYS A 57 3.51 -0.85 -17.99
CA LYS A 57 2.26 -0.16 -17.67
C LYS A 57 2.44 0.94 -16.62
N ARG A 58 1.94 2.14 -16.90
CA ARG A 58 2.03 3.32 -16.01
C ARG A 58 0.66 3.70 -15.42
N PHE A 59 0.65 4.29 -14.23
CA PHE A 59 -0.57 4.56 -13.49
C PHE A 59 -0.79 6.05 -13.23
N LEU A 60 -2.03 6.51 -13.46
CA LEU A 60 -2.52 7.86 -13.17
C LEU A 60 -3.23 7.90 -11.80
N ASP A 61 -3.40 9.10 -11.22
CA ASP A 61 -4.07 9.34 -9.93
C ASP A 61 -5.44 8.63 -9.84
N ALA A 62 -5.71 7.99 -8.70
CA ALA A 62 -6.92 7.20 -8.44
C ALA A 62 -8.24 7.99 -8.52
N THR A 63 -8.17 9.30 -8.35
CA THR A 63 -9.32 10.21 -8.41
C THR A 63 -9.56 10.79 -9.80
N LEU A 64 -8.73 10.42 -10.78
CA LEU A 64 -8.90 10.71 -12.20
C LEU A 64 -9.68 9.57 -12.91
N ASN A 65 -10.32 9.93 -14.01
CA ASN A 65 -10.89 9.00 -14.98
C ASN A 65 -10.93 9.69 -16.36
N VAL A 66 -11.10 8.92 -17.44
CA VAL A 66 -11.09 9.46 -18.81
C VAL A 66 -12.10 10.59 -18.99
N SER A 67 -13.30 10.47 -18.43
CA SER A 67 -14.33 11.50 -18.53
C SER A 67 -13.90 12.81 -17.87
N ARG A 68 -13.23 12.73 -16.72
CA ARG A 68 -12.70 13.87 -15.99
C ARG A 68 -11.51 14.51 -16.70
N MET A 69 -10.61 13.69 -17.24
CA MET A 69 -9.49 14.15 -18.07
C MET A 69 -10.01 14.85 -19.33
N TYR A 70 -11.03 14.29 -19.99
CA TYR A 70 -11.67 14.93 -21.15
C TYR A 70 -12.30 16.28 -20.79
N ARG A 71 -12.95 16.40 -19.62
CA ARG A 71 -13.46 17.70 -19.16
C ARG A 71 -12.33 18.72 -18.97
N MET A 72 -11.19 18.31 -18.41
CA MET A 72 -10.04 19.21 -18.28
C MET A 72 -9.42 19.57 -19.63
N TYR A 73 -9.43 18.64 -20.59
CA TYR A 73 -9.02 18.89 -21.97
C TYR A 73 -9.94 19.90 -22.65
N THR A 74 -11.27 19.79 -22.49
CA THR A 74 -12.21 20.76 -23.04
C THR A 74 -12.02 22.14 -22.43
N ASP A 75 -11.73 22.21 -21.12
CA ASP A 75 -11.43 23.47 -20.44
C ASP A 75 -10.12 24.10 -20.96
N LEU A 76 -9.11 23.28 -21.26
CA LEU A 76 -7.85 23.73 -21.86
C LEU A 76 -8.07 24.25 -23.28
N CYS A 77 -8.79 23.49 -24.12
CA CYS A 77 -9.14 23.91 -25.48
C CYS A 77 -9.94 25.22 -25.49
N ALA A 78 -10.87 25.39 -24.54
CA ALA A 78 -11.62 26.64 -24.41
C ALA A 78 -10.72 27.84 -24.06
N LYS A 79 -9.70 27.65 -23.22
CA LYS A 79 -8.72 28.70 -22.91
C LYS A 79 -7.82 29.04 -24.09
N ASP A 80 -7.45 28.04 -24.87
CA ASP A 80 -6.58 28.21 -26.04
C ASP A 80 -7.34 28.67 -27.30
N GLY A 81 -8.68 28.80 -27.21
CA GLY A 81 -9.53 29.22 -28.34
C GLY A 81 -9.68 28.15 -29.43
N VAL A 82 -9.55 26.87 -29.07
CA VAL A 82 -9.58 25.74 -30.01
C VAL A 82 -10.78 24.85 -29.78
N VAL A 83 -11.31 24.27 -30.87
CA VAL A 83 -12.39 23.29 -30.80
C VAL A 83 -11.84 21.93 -30.34
N PRO A 84 -12.35 21.35 -29.24
CA PRO A 84 -11.89 20.05 -28.77
C PRO A 84 -12.33 18.92 -29.71
N VAL A 85 -11.55 17.84 -29.76
CA VAL A 85 -11.97 16.57 -30.38
C VAL A 85 -13.14 15.96 -29.61
N SER A 86 -13.86 15.02 -30.22
CA SER A 86 -14.94 14.31 -29.53
C SER A 86 -14.43 13.46 -28.36
N SER A 87 -15.25 13.27 -27.34
CA SER A 87 -14.94 12.40 -26.20
C SER A 87 -14.58 10.97 -26.63
N SER A 88 -15.19 10.48 -27.71
CA SER A 88 -14.90 9.15 -28.28
C SER A 88 -13.51 9.09 -28.88
N MET A 89 -13.08 10.14 -29.61
CA MET A 89 -11.73 10.22 -30.17
C MET A 89 -10.68 10.33 -29.06
N TYR A 90 -10.92 11.17 -28.06
CA TYR A 90 -10.05 11.30 -26.90
C TYR A 90 -9.86 9.96 -26.18
N ARG A 91 -10.96 9.23 -25.94
CA ARG A 91 -10.91 7.89 -25.32
C ARG A 91 -10.18 6.88 -26.21
N ASN A 92 -10.40 6.92 -27.53
CA ASN A 92 -9.71 6.05 -28.47
C ASN A 92 -8.19 6.24 -28.43
N ILE A 93 -7.72 7.49 -28.41
CA ILE A 93 -6.29 7.80 -28.29
C ILE A 93 -5.74 7.30 -26.94
N PHE A 94 -6.47 7.55 -25.85
CA PHE A 94 -6.07 7.09 -24.52
C PHE A 94 -5.95 5.56 -24.44
N ASP A 95 -6.96 4.82 -24.94
CA ASP A 95 -7.03 3.36 -24.80
C ASP A 95 -6.09 2.61 -25.76
N ASN A 96 -5.84 3.16 -26.96
CA ASN A 96 -5.08 2.47 -28.02
C ASN A 96 -3.61 2.93 -28.15
N GLU A 97 -3.28 4.17 -27.77
CA GLU A 97 -1.94 4.73 -27.96
C GLU A 97 -1.12 4.80 -26.66
N TYR A 98 -1.76 4.66 -25.50
CA TYR A 98 -1.08 4.69 -24.20
C TYR A 98 -1.32 3.41 -23.39
N ASN A 99 -0.25 2.87 -22.80
CA ASN A 99 -0.35 1.82 -21.78
C ASN A 99 -0.57 2.43 -20.38
N LEU A 100 -1.60 3.28 -20.25
CA LEU A 100 -1.96 3.97 -19.01
C LEU A 100 -3.18 3.33 -18.35
N SER A 101 -3.24 3.37 -17.02
CA SER A 101 -4.45 3.02 -16.29
C SER A 101 -4.60 3.88 -15.05
N PHE A 102 -5.84 4.11 -14.63
CA PHE A 102 -6.09 4.78 -13.36
C PHE A 102 -5.71 3.83 -12.23
N HIS A 103 -4.99 4.34 -11.24
CA HIS A 103 -4.69 3.59 -10.05
C HIS A 103 -6.00 3.24 -9.34
N LYS A 104 -6.45 1.99 -9.49
CA LYS A 104 -7.57 1.49 -8.73
C LYS A 104 -6.99 0.87 -7.46
N PRO A 105 -7.36 1.35 -6.27
CA PRO A 105 -7.21 0.54 -5.07
C PRO A 105 -7.80 -0.83 -5.40
N LYS A 106 -7.05 -1.91 -5.15
CA LYS A 106 -7.61 -3.25 -5.38
C LYS A 106 -8.86 -3.35 -4.53
N THR A 107 -9.96 -3.81 -5.14
CA THR A 107 -11.12 -4.24 -4.38
C THR A 107 -10.69 -5.39 -3.49
N ASP A 108 -11.05 -5.35 -2.20
CA ASP A 108 -10.76 -6.36 -1.16
C ASP A 108 -11.42 -7.72 -1.40
N GLN A 109 -11.66 -8.09 -2.66
CA GLN A 109 -12.17 -9.39 -3.02
C GLN A 109 -11.06 -10.43 -2.88
N CYS A 110 -11.31 -11.40 -2.01
CA CYS A 110 -10.47 -12.58 -1.90
C CYS A 110 -10.34 -13.28 -3.26
N LEU A 111 -9.10 -13.38 -3.78
CA LEU A 111 -8.80 -13.97 -5.09
C LEU A 111 -9.37 -15.39 -5.21
N LEU A 112 -9.21 -16.21 -4.18
CA LEU A 112 -9.68 -17.59 -4.18
C LEU A 112 -11.22 -17.69 -4.22
N CYS A 113 -11.91 -16.80 -3.52
CA CYS A 113 -13.38 -16.73 -3.59
C CYS A 113 -13.84 -16.30 -4.97
N TYR A 114 -13.19 -15.27 -5.55
CA TYR A 114 -13.49 -14.82 -6.90
C TYR A 114 -13.26 -15.94 -7.93
N GLN A 115 -12.11 -16.62 -7.88
CA GLN A 115 -11.79 -17.75 -8.76
C GLN A 115 -12.80 -18.89 -8.63
N HIS A 116 -13.19 -19.23 -7.41
CA HIS A 116 -14.22 -20.24 -7.16
C HIS A 116 -15.58 -19.84 -7.74
N ASP A 117 -16.02 -18.60 -7.52
CA ASP A 117 -17.31 -18.11 -8.00
C ASP A 117 -17.36 -18.03 -9.53
N GLU A 118 -16.29 -17.56 -10.18
CA GLU A 118 -16.14 -17.56 -11.64
C GLU A 118 -16.15 -18.99 -12.21
N ALA A 119 -15.40 -19.91 -11.60
CA ALA A 119 -15.34 -21.31 -12.06
C ALA A 119 -16.69 -22.02 -11.89
N LYS A 120 -17.41 -21.71 -10.81
CA LYS A 120 -18.76 -22.22 -10.57
C LYS A 120 -19.77 -21.67 -11.58
N GLN A 121 -19.70 -20.39 -11.94
CA GLN A 121 -20.58 -19.78 -12.95
C GLN A 121 -20.33 -20.34 -14.35
N ASN A 122 -19.05 -20.58 -14.69
CA ASN A 122 -18.65 -21.08 -16.00
C ASN A 122 -18.64 -22.62 -16.10
N ASN A 123 -19.09 -23.35 -15.06
CA ASN A 123 -19.05 -24.82 -14.97
C ASN A 123 -17.64 -25.43 -15.21
N THR A 124 -16.59 -24.71 -14.81
CA THR A 124 -15.17 -25.14 -14.91
C THR A 124 -14.57 -25.45 -13.53
N LEU A 125 -15.41 -25.64 -12.51
CA LEU A 125 -14.99 -25.90 -11.13
C LEU A 125 -14.25 -27.25 -11.02
N THR A 126 -12.99 -27.20 -10.58
CA THR A 126 -12.19 -28.39 -10.28
C THR A 126 -12.38 -28.80 -8.82
N GLU A 127 -12.21 -30.11 -8.53
CA GLU A 127 -12.30 -30.62 -7.15
C GLU A 127 -11.23 -29.99 -6.24
N THR A 128 -10.03 -29.74 -6.76
CA THR A 128 -8.96 -29.05 -6.01
C THR A 128 -9.37 -27.63 -5.62
N LEU A 129 -9.91 -26.84 -6.56
CA LEU A 129 -10.35 -25.47 -6.26
C LEU A 129 -11.51 -25.44 -5.26
N LYS A 130 -12.40 -26.44 -5.33
CA LYS A 130 -13.48 -26.61 -4.36
C LYS A 130 -12.95 -26.92 -2.96
N GLN A 131 -12.00 -27.85 -2.84
CA GLN A 131 -11.35 -28.18 -1.56
C GLN A 131 -10.61 -26.97 -0.99
N ASP A 132 -9.80 -26.29 -1.80
CA ASP A 132 -9.07 -25.08 -1.39
C ASP A 132 -10.02 -23.99 -0.88
N TYR A 133 -11.16 -23.79 -1.56
CA TYR A 133 -12.20 -22.85 -1.16
C TYR A 133 -12.86 -23.26 0.17
N GLU A 134 -13.21 -24.53 0.36
CA GLU A 134 -13.80 -25.02 1.59
C GLU A 134 -12.86 -24.84 2.79
N GLU A 135 -11.58 -25.20 2.62
CA GLU A 135 -10.56 -24.96 3.65
C GLU A 135 -10.38 -23.46 3.93
N HIS A 136 -10.38 -22.62 2.89
CA HIS A 136 -10.29 -21.17 3.05
C HIS A 136 -11.48 -20.61 3.86
N GLN A 137 -12.71 -21.04 3.56
CA GLN A 137 -13.88 -20.65 4.35
C GLN A 137 -13.83 -21.20 5.78
N HIS A 138 -13.22 -22.37 6.00
CA HIS A 138 -12.99 -22.91 7.34
C HIS A 138 -12.02 -22.02 8.12
N ARG A 139 -10.84 -21.74 7.56
CA ARG A 139 -9.82 -20.88 8.21
C ARG A 139 -10.36 -19.48 8.51
N LYS A 140 -11.16 -18.92 7.60
CA LYS A 140 -11.87 -17.65 7.80
C LYS A 140 -12.79 -17.69 9.02
N ARG A 141 -13.57 -18.76 9.17
CA ARG A 141 -14.47 -18.95 10.31
C ARG A 141 -13.69 -19.10 11.62
N GLU A 142 -12.63 -19.91 11.62
CA GLU A 142 -11.75 -20.08 12.79
C GLU A 142 -11.12 -18.74 13.22
N SER A 143 -10.53 -17.99 12.29
CA SER A 143 -9.90 -16.69 12.58
C SER A 143 -10.90 -15.68 13.17
N ARG A 144 -12.12 -15.63 12.63
CA ARG A 144 -13.19 -14.76 13.15
C ARG A 144 -13.66 -15.18 14.54
N ALA A 145 -13.86 -16.47 14.75
CA ALA A 145 -14.27 -17.00 16.06
C ALA A 145 -13.22 -16.71 17.13
N GLU A 146 -11.93 -16.88 16.80
CA GLU A 146 -10.83 -16.56 17.70
C GLU A 146 -10.76 -15.06 18.00
N LYS A 147 -10.98 -14.19 17.01
CA LYS A 147 -11.03 -12.74 17.21
C LYS A 147 -12.19 -12.31 18.12
N GLU A 148 -13.39 -12.85 17.91
CA GLU A 148 -14.53 -12.54 18.77
C GLU A 148 -14.34 -13.07 20.19
N LYS A 149 -13.69 -14.23 20.35
CA LYS A 149 -13.31 -14.76 21.66
C LYS A 149 -12.33 -13.83 22.38
N ASP A 150 -11.23 -13.43 21.73
CA ASP A 150 -10.25 -12.51 22.31
C ASP A 150 -10.88 -11.16 22.66
N LYS A 151 -11.74 -10.64 21.79
CA LYS A 151 -12.49 -9.41 22.03
C LYS A 151 -13.40 -9.50 23.25
N ALA A 152 -14.12 -10.61 23.42
CA ALA A 152 -14.94 -10.83 24.61
C ALA A 152 -14.07 -10.90 25.87
N LEU A 153 -12.94 -11.61 25.82
CA LEU A 153 -12.00 -11.70 26.94
C LEU A 153 -11.41 -10.33 27.31
N ALA A 154 -11.03 -9.51 26.33
CA ALA A 154 -10.47 -8.18 26.57
C ALA A 154 -11.48 -7.20 27.18
N GLN A 155 -12.78 -7.44 27.00
CA GLN A 155 -13.83 -6.64 27.65
C GLN A 155 -13.98 -7.00 29.13
N GLU A 156 -13.52 -8.18 29.55
CA GLU A 156 -13.61 -8.68 30.93
C GLU A 156 -12.28 -8.55 31.70
N ASP A 157 -11.14 -8.78 31.03
CA ASP A 157 -9.81 -8.75 31.64
C ASP A 157 -9.04 -7.47 31.28
N VAL A 158 -8.86 -6.60 32.27
CA VAL A 158 -8.09 -5.36 32.16
C VAL A 158 -6.59 -5.57 31.88
N ASN A 159 -6.07 -6.79 32.07
CA ASN A 159 -4.67 -7.12 31.77
C ASN A 159 -4.46 -7.58 30.32
N LEU A 160 -5.54 -7.73 29.55
CA LEU A 160 -5.52 -8.17 28.16
C LEU A 160 -5.92 -7.02 27.24
N GLU A 161 -4.98 -6.58 26.41
CA GLU A 161 -5.26 -5.61 25.34
C GLU A 161 -5.39 -6.36 24.02
N VAL A 162 -6.49 -6.15 23.31
CA VAL A 162 -6.69 -6.72 21.96
C VAL A 162 -6.94 -5.58 20.99
N VAL A 163 -6.02 -5.43 20.03
CA VAL A 163 -6.09 -4.40 19.00
C VAL A 163 -6.12 -5.00 17.61
N THR A 164 -6.77 -4.29 16.69
CA THR A 164 -6.60 -4.47 15.26
C THR A 164 -5.80 -3.30 14.71
N PHE A 165 -4.91 -3.55 13.76
CA PHE A 165 -4.15 -2.48 13.12
C PHE A 165 -4.03 -2.68 11.61
N ASP A 166 -4.04 -1.56 10.89
CA ASP A 166 -3.90 -1.55 9.44
C ASP A 166 -3.34 -0.24 8.89
N MET A 167 -2.71 -0.32 7.73
CA MET A 167 -2.24 0.86 7.00
C MET A 167 -3.35 1.44 6.15
N GLN A 168 -3.72 2.69 6.42
CA GLN A 168 -4.67 3.40 5.57
C GLN A 168 -4.10 3.57 4.15
N ALA A 169 -5.00 3.62 3.16
CA ALA A 169 -4.65 4.05 1.81
C ALA A 169 -3.89 5.39 1.84
N VAL A 170 -2.87 5.51 0.99
CA VAL A 170 -1.95 6.63 1.04
C VAL A 170 -2.68 7.96 0.84
N LEU A 171 -2.47 8.85 1.80
CA LEU A 171 -3.03 10.19 1.80
C LEU A 171 -2.10 11.10 1.00
N SER A 172 -2.66 12.10 0.31
CA SER A 172 -1.88 13.03 -0.51
C SER A 172 -2.01 14.45 0.01
N THR A 173 -0.90 15.18 0.01
CA THR A 173 -0.82 16.57 0.43
C THR A 173 -0.06 17.41 -0.60
N PRO A 174 -0.59 18.55 -1.06
CA PRO A 174 -1.88 19.12 -0.71
C PRO A 174 -3.07 18.35 -1.35
N CYS A 175 -4.18 18.30 -0.63
CA CYS A 175 -5.47 17.82 -1.13
C CYS A 175 -6.45 18.98 -1.26
N ASN A 176 -6.81 19.31 -2.50
CA ASN A 176 -7.87 20.26 -2.81
C ASN A 176 -8.66 19.81 -4.05
N GLN A 177 -9.73 20.53 -4.38
CA GLN A 177 -10.59 20.24 -5.53
C GLN A 177 -10.14 20.95 -6.83
N VAL A 178 -8.97 21.59 -6.84
CA VAL A 178 -8.49 22.39 -7.98
C VAL A 178 -7.90 21.46 -9.05
N SER A 179 -8.38 21.59 -10.29
CA SER A 179 -8.01 20.71 -11.41
C SER A 179 -6.50 20.68 -11.71
N GLN A 180 -5.81 21.81 -11.52
CA GLN A 180 -4.36 21.91 -11.74
C GLN A 180 -3.54 20.97 -10.86
N THR A 181 -4.06 20.57 -9.68
CA THR A 181 -3.36 19.63 -8.79
C THR A 181 -3.30 18.21 -9.30
N TYR A 182 -4.08 17.86 -10.33
CA TYR A 182 -4.03 16.53 -10.94
C TYR A 182 -2.82 16.34 -11.86
N TYR A 183 -2.20 17.44 -12.28
CA TYR A 183 -1.02 17.47 -13.15
C TYR A 183 0.29 17.59 -12.36
N LYS A 184 0.24 17.44 -11.04
CA LYS A 184 1.36 17.72 -10.14
C LYS A 184 1.55 16.58 -9.14
N HIS A 185 2.80 16.18 -8.90
CA HIS A 185 3.12 15.25 -7.83
C HIS A 185 2.79 15.88 -6.47
N LYS A 186 2.21 15.06 -5.59
CA LYS A 186 1.85 15.44 -4.22
C LYS A 186 2.73 14.68 -3.25
N LEU A 187 2.89 15.24 -2.06
CA LEU A 187 3.57 14.58 -0.95
C LEU A 187 2.69 13.43 -0.43
N ALA A 188 3.26 12.24 -0.31
CA ALA A 188 2.60 11.09 0.29
C ALA A 188 2.63 11.18 1.82
N VAL A 189 1.47 10.94 2.45
CA VAL A 189 1.31 10.85 3.90
C VAL A 189 0.75 9.47 4.24
N TYR A 190 1.40 8.82 5.18
CA TYR A 190 1.09 7.49 5.66
C TYR A 190 0.40 7.57 7.02
N ASN A 191 -0.53 6.64 7.25
CA ASN A 191 -1.25 6.52 8.51
C ASN A 191 -1.40 5.05 8.89
N LEU A 192 -0.75 4.63 9.98
CA LEU A 192 -1.01 3.34 10.62
C LEU A 192 -2.07 3.55 11.69
N THR A 193 -3.22 2.90 11.55
CA THR A 193 -4.29 2.94 12.56
C THR A 193 -4.20 1.74 13.48
N VAL A 194 -4.35 1.96 14.78
CA VAL A 194 -4.46 0.92 15.81
C VAL A 194 -5.77 1.15 16.55
N TYR A 195 -6.62 0.13 16.62
CA TYR A 195 -7.95 0.22 17.21
C TYR A 195 -8.11 -0.84 18.30
N SER A 196 -8.40 -0.40 19.53
CA SER A 196 -8.69 -1.29 20.68
C SER A 196 -10.09 -1.87 20.59
N LEU A 197 -10.20 -3.20 20.64
CA LEU A 197 -11.49 -3.89 20.59
C LEU A 197 -12.28 -3.80 21.90
N ALA A 198 -11.59 -3.56 23.02
CA ALA A 198 -12.20 -3.40 24.34
C ALA A 198 -12.66 -1.95 24.56
N SER A 199 -11.72 -0.99 24.57
CA SER A 199 -12.03 0.41 24.88
C SER A 199 -12.63 1.20 23.71
N LYS A 200 -12.51 0.66 22.48
CA LYS A 200 -12.87 1.35 21.23
C LYS A 200 -12.01 2.59 20.97
N ASP A 201 -10.89 2.76 21.69
CA ASP A 201 -9.94 3.82 21.40
C ASP A 201 -9.24 3.56 20.06
N GLY A 202 -9.03 4.63 19.30
CA GLY A 202 -8.31 4.58 18.03
C GLY A 202 -7.08 5.48 18.12
N LYS A 203 -5.94 4.95 17.70
CA LYS A 203 -4.67 5.68 17.60
C LYS A 203 -4.22 5.70 16.15
N CYS A 204 -3.78 6.87 15.68
CA CYS A 204 -3.21 7.08 14.36
C CYS A 204 -1.72 7.42 14.53
N PHE A 205 -0.86 6.70 13.83
CA PHE A 205 0.55 7.04 13.69
C PHE A 205 0.77 7.61 12.29
N VAL A 206 1.21 8.86 12.20
CA VAL A 206 1.20 9.63 10.95
C VAL A 206 2.60 10.11 10.62
N TRP A 207 3.04 9.90 9.38
CA TRP A 207 4.29 10.45 8.87
C TRP A 207 4.19 10.67 7.36
N ASP A 208 4.94 11.63 6.82
CA ASP A 208 5.07 11.78 5.37
C ASP A 208 6.30 11.07 4.82
N GLU A 209 6.38 10.93 3.49
CA GLU A 209 7.45 10.22 2.80
C GLU A 209 8.86 10.78 3.03
N THR A 210 9.01 11.98 3.59
CA THR A 210 10.32 12.50 4.01
C THR A 210 10.74 12.03 5.40
N HIS A 211 9.82 11.48 6.19
CA HIS A 211 10.08 11.00 7.55
C HIS A 211 10.19 9.46 7.64
N GLY A 212 9.69 8.73 6.65
CA GLY A 212 9.81 7.29 6.59
C GLY A 212 9.11 6.70 5.39
N HIS A 213 9.38 5.41 5.11
CA HIS A 213 8.68 4.67 4.07
C HIS A 213 7.46 3.94 4.66
N LYS A 214 6.77 3.12 3.85
CA LYS A 214 5.65 2.27 4.26
C LYS A 214 6.12 0.87 4.69
N GLY A 215 7.30 0.77 5.31
CA GLY A 215 8.02 -0.49 5.52
C GLY A 215 7.82 -1.12 6.90
N SER A 216 8.33 -2.33 7.06
CA SER A 216 8.27 -3.10 8.32
C SER A 216 8.97 -2.44 9.51
N CYS A 217 9.97 -1.58 9.30
CA CYS A 217 10.65 -0.85 10.39
C CYS A 217 9.74 0.23 10.99
N GLU A 218 9.03 0.97 10.14
CA GLU A 218 8.05 1.96 10.56
C GLU A 218 6.90 1.31 11.32
N ILE A 219 6.36 0.20 10.80
CA ILE A 219 5.33 -0.60 11.48
C ILE A 219 5.81 -1.08 12.85
N ALA A 220 6.96 -1.73 12.92
CA ALA A 220 7.51 -2.24 14.18
C ALA A 220 7.77 -1.11 15.20
N THR A 221 8.22 0.06 14.73
CA THR A 221 8.41 1.26 15.58
C THR A 221 7.08 1.73 16.16
N CYS A 222 6.04 1.85 15.33
CA CYS A 222 4.72 2.27 15.78
C CYS A 222 4.11 1.27 16.77
N LEU A 223 4.25 -0.04 16.51
CA LEU A 223 3.78 -1.09 17.42
C LEU A 223 4.53 -1.05 18.75
N LEU A 224 5.86 -0.87 18.74
CA LEU A 224 6.63 -0.71 19.97
C LEU A 224 6.18 0.52 20.77
N ARG A 225 5.95 1.66 20.11
CA ARG A 225 5.42 2.88 20.74
C ARG A 225 4.03 2.68 21.32
N HIS A 226 3.15 1.99 20.59
CA HIS A 226 1.82 1.63 21.07
C HIS A 226 1.91 0.76 22.34
N LEU A 227 2.66 -0.34 22.27
CA LEU A 227 2.84 -1.28 23.39
C LEU A 227 3.47 -0.62 24.63
N LYS A 228 4.43 0.29 24.43
CA LYS A 228 5.07 1.05 25.52
C LYS A 228 4.10 1.99 26.22
N ALA A 229 3.08 2.48 25.51
CA ALA A 229 2.06 3.38 26.06
C ALA A 229 0.92 2.63 26.80
N LEU A 230 0.86 1.30 26.72
CA LEU A 230 -0.21 0.53 27.37
C LEU A 230 -0.08 0.54 28.91
N PRO A 231 -1.16 0.83 29.65
CA PRO A 231 -1.14 0.87 31.10
C PRO A 231 -1.26 -0.54 31.70
N GLN A 232 -0.20 -1.03 32.35
CA GLN A 232 -0.22 -2.25 33.19
C GLN A 232 -0.76 -3.54 32.52
N VAL A 233 -0.80 -3.58 31.18
CA VAL A 233 -1.20 -4.75 30.40
C VAL A 233 -0.14 -5.85 30.49
N LYS A 234 -0.57 -7.09 30.71
CA LYS A 234 0.31 -8.28 30.76
C LYS A 234 0.29 -9.06 29.46
N HIS A 235 -0.81 -9.01 28.72
CA HIS A 235 -0.98 -9.73 27.46
C HIS A 235 -1.51 -8.77 26.40
N ALA A 236 -0.76 -8.62 25.31
CA ALA A 236 -1.23 -7.88 24.14
C ALA A 236 -1.48 -8.85 22.98
N VAL A 237 -2.64 -8.73 22.33
CA VAL A 237 -2.98 -9.43 21.09
C VAL A 237 -3.13 -8.41 19.97
N LEU A 238 -2.34 -8.56 18.92
CA LEU A 238 -2.28 -7.67 17.78
C LEU A 238 -2.81 -8.42 16.55
N TYR A 239 -3.96 -7.99 16.04
CA TYR A 239 -4.54 -8.49 14.81
C TYR A 239 -4.14 -7.62 13.62
N SER A 240 -3.65 -8.24 12.55
CA SER A 240 -3.35 -7.55 11.29
C SER A 240 -3.71 -8.39 10.07
N ASP A 241 -3.65 -7.75 8.91
CA ASP A 241 -3.63 -8.45 7.63
C ASP A 241 -2.35 -9.30 7.47
N THR A 242 -2.29 -10.06 6.37
CA THR A 242 -1.17 -10.97 6.06
C THR A 242 -0.06 -10.34 5.22
N CYS A 243 0.01 -9.01 5.08
CA CYS A 243 0.98 -8.35 4.20
C CYS A 243 2.41 -8.68 4.63
N SER A 244 3.17 -9.40 3.79
CA SER A 244 4.53 -9.85 4.13
C SER A 244 5.51 -8.69 4.24
N GLY A 245 5.46 -7.73 3.32
CA GLY A 245 6.36 -6.56 3.32
C GLY A 245 6.22 -5.67 4.56
N GLN A 246 5.02 -5.58 5.12
CA GLN A 246 4.69 -4.70 6.26
C GLN A 246 4.61 -5.46 7.58
N ASN A 247 3.74 -6.47 7.68
CA ASN A 247 3.28 -7.02 8.97
C ASN A 247 3.82 -8.43 9.26
N ARG A 248 3.70 -9.33 8.29
CA ARG A 248 4.06 -10.75 8.43
C ARG A 248 5.48 -11.01 7.95
N ASN A 249 6.45 -10.48 8.68
CA ASN A 249 7.87 -10.69 8.41
C ASN A 249 8.69 -10.80 9.70
N LYS A 250 9.94 -11.22 9.52
CA LYS A 250 10.93 -11.36 10.59
C LYS A 250 11.28 -10.04 11.28
N PHE A 251 11.17 -8.90 10.60
CA PHE A 251 11.57 -7.59 11.15
C PHE A 251 10.56 -7.10 12.20
N VAL A 252 9.26 -7.16 11.88
CA VAL A 252 8.19 -6.91 12.87
C VAL A 252 8.26 -7.94 13.99
N SER A 253 8.51 -9.21 13.67
CA SER A 253 8.64 -10.26 14.68
C SER A 253 9.74 -9.98 15.70
N VAL A 254 10.90 -9.51 15.24
CA VAL A 254 12.01 -9.12 16.11
C VAL A 254 11.66 -7.88 16.94
N GLY A 255 10.93 -6.93 16.38
CA GLY A 255 10.44 -5.76 17.13
C GLY A 255 9.46 -6.12 18.26
N LEU A 256 8.54 -7.07 18.00
CA LEU A 256 7.62 -7.56 19.03
C LEU A 256 8.33 -8.43 20.06
N LEU A 257 9.30 -9.25 19.66
CA LEU A 257 10.15 -9.97 20.59
C LEU A 257 10.95 -9.01 21.48
N TYR A 258 11.49 -7.93 20.91
CA TYR A 258 12.15 -6.86 21.66
C TYR A 258 11.22 -6.22 22.67
N ALA A 259 9.99 -5.88 22.26
CA ALA A 259 8.97 -5.34 23.14
C ALA A 259 8.67 -6.29 24.32
N ALA A 260 8.49 -7.59 24.04
CA ALA A 260 8.22 -8.60 25.07
C ALA A 260 9.35 -8.73 26.11
N GLN A 261 10.62 -8.58 25.69
CA GLN A 261 11.75 -8.69 26.61
C GLN A 261 12.00 -7.42 27.43
N HIS A 262 11.81 -6.23 26.84
CA HIS A 262 12.21 -4.97 27.49
C HIS A 262 11.06 -4.24 28.20
N LEU A 263 9.81 -4.44 27.79
CA LEU A 263 8.69 -3.78 28.44
C LEU A 263 8.38 -4.51 29.77
N PRO A 264 8.30 -3.79 30.91
CA PRO A 264 8.24 -4.42 32.23
C PRO A 264 6.96 -5.23 32.46
N ASN A 265 5.83 -4.73 31.95
CA ASN A 265 4.51 -5.27 32.29
C ASN A 265 4.10 -6.44 31.39
N LEU A 266 4.43 -6.37 30.10
CA LEU A 266 4.04 -7.38 29.11
C LEU A 266 4.78 -8.70 29.36
N GLN A 267 4.01 -9.77 29.48
CA GLN A 267 4.50 -11.15 29.59
C GLN A 267 4.31 -11.91 28.29
N ILE A 268 3.23 -11.61 27.56
CA ILE A 268 2.84 -12.30 26.33
C ILE A 268 2.47 -11.26 25.28
N ILE A 269 3.02 -11.41 24.08
CA ILE A 269 2.55 -10.71 22.90
C ILE A 269 2.14 -11.77 21.87
N ASP A 270 0.90 -11.70 21.40
CA ASP A 270 0.38 -12.53 20.33
C ASP A 270 0.13 -11.68 19.09
N GLN A 271 0.81 -11.98 17.99
CA GLN A 271 0.51 -11.40 16.68
C GLN A 271 -0.31 -12.41 15.87
N LYS A 272 -1.56 -12.09 15.59
CA LYS A 272 -2.52 -12.95 14.88
C LYS A 272 -2.86 -12.36 13.51
N PHE A 273 -2.91 -13.21 12.49
CA PHE A 273 -3.16 -12.78 11.11
C PHE A 273 -4.54 -13.22 10.65
N VAL A 274 -5.34 -12.29 10.12
CA VAL A 274 -6.66 -12.59 9.55
C VAL A 274 -6.55 -13.08 8.10
N GLU A 275 -7.55 -13.82 7.61
CA GLU A 275 -7.53 -14.32 6.22
C GLU A 275 -7.67 -13.18 5.19
N SER A 276 -6.78 -13.16 4.20
CA SER A 276 -6.68 -12.12 3.18
C SER A 276 -7.96 -12.01 2.34
N GLY A 277 -8.39 -10.78 2.02
CA GLY A 277 -9.59 -10.52 1.22
C GLY A 277 -10.91 -10.80 1.96
N HIS A 278 -10.85 -11.03 3.27
CA HIS A 278 -12.00 -11.13 4.18
C HIS A 278 -11.80 -10.31 5.47
N THR A 279 -10.80 -9.45 5.42
CA THR A 279 -10.37 -8.47 6.39
C THR A 279 -11.48 -7.42 6.51
N HIS A 280 -12.45 -7.64 7.39
CA HIS A 280 -13.22 -6.55 7.96
C HIS A 280 -12.65 -6.35 9.35
N MET A 281 -11.67 -5.47 9.46
CA MET A 281 -11.06 -5.10 10.72
C MET A 281 -11.73 -3.84 11.25
N GLU A 282 -11.83 -3.74 12.57
CA GLU A 282 -12.45 -2.60 13.22
C GLU A 282 -11.68 -1.31 12.94
N CYS A 283 -10.37 -1.39 12.67
CA CYS A 283 -9.55 -0.26 12.22
C CYS A 283 -9.98 0.31 10.85
N ASP A 284 -10.64 -0.46 9.97
CA ASP A 284 -11.14 0.03 8.66
C ASP A 284 -12.24 1.09 8.83
N SER A 285 -12.94 1.03 9.98
CA SER A 285 -13.91 2.07 10.37
C SER A 285 -13.24 3.42 10.65
N MET A 286 -11.99 3.41 11.12
CA MET A 286 -11.19 4.63 11.27
C MET A 286 -10.88 5.23 9.90
N HIS A 287 -10.48 4.42 8.93
CA HIS A 287 -10.20 4.92 7.57
C HIS A 287 -11.44 5.56 6.95
N SER A 288 -12.59 4.88 7.04
CA SER A 288 -13.87 5.35 6.50
C SER A 288 -14.31 6.68 7.12
N THR A 289 -14.10 6.86 8.43
CA THR A 289 -14.45 8.12 9.14
C THR A 289 -13.47 9.24 8.80
N ILE A 290 -12.16 8.96 8.73
CA ILE A 290 -11.13 9.91 8.33
C ILE A 290 -11.36 10.39 6.88
N GLU A 291 -11.68 9.47 5.97
CA GLU A 291 -12.01 9.82 4.57
C GLU A 291 -13.27 10.68 4.48
N SER A 292 -14.27 10.42 5.32
CA SER A 292 -15.48 11.23 5.37
C SER A 292 -15.20 12.64 5.89
N ALA A 293 -14.37 12.76 6.94
CA ALA A 293 -13.93 14.05 7.48
C ALA A 293 -13.12 14.86 6.45
N LYS A 294 -12.20 14.20 5.75
CA LYS A 294 -11.37 14.79 4.67
C LYS A 294 -12.21 15.49 3.60
N ARG A 295 -13.38 14.97 3.22
CA ARG A 295 -14.22 15.55 2.14
C ARG A 295 -14.59 17.02 2.39
N ASN A 296 -14.63 17.43 3.66
CA ASN A 296 -14.98 18.78 4.08
C ASN A 296 -13.76 19.65 4.43
N CYS A 297 -12.54 19.13 4.28
CA CYS A 297 -11.30 19.81 4.67
C CYS A 297 -10.38 20.06 3.47
N LYS A 298 -9.71 21.22 3.46
CA LYS A 298 -8.62 21.53 2.53
C LYS A 298 -7.31 21.28 3.26
N VAL A 299 -6.64 20.17 2.94
CA VAL A 299 -5.36 19.82 3.55
C VAL A 299 -4.24 20.39 2.68
N GLN A 300 -3.48 21.33 3.21
CA GLN A 300 -2.41 22.05 2.52
C GLN A 300 -1.02 21.70 3.03
N ILE A 301 -0.88 21.10 4.21
CA ILE A 301 0.40 20.62 4.77
C ILE A 301 0.16 19.31 5.53
N PRO A 302 1.18 18.44 5.70
CA PRO A 302 1.03 17.15 6.39
C PRO A 302 0.43 17.27 7.78
N ASP A 303 0.87 18.24 8.58
CA ASP A 303 0.44 18.48 9.96
C ASP A 303 -1.08 18.68 10.08
N GLN A 304 -1.74 19.17 9.03
CA GLN A 304 -3.20 19.34 9.04
C GLN A 304 -3.96 18.02 9.03
N TRP A 305 -3.33 16.91 8.62
CA TRP A 305 -3.93 15.57 8.73
C TRP A 305 -4.22 15.19 10.17
N LYS A 306 -3.39 15.63 11.12
CA LYS A 306 -3.63 15.42 12.54
C LYS A 306 -4.99 15.94 12.97
N THR A 307 -5.28 17.19 12.65
CA THR A 307 -6.58 17.81 12.95
C THR A 307 -7.73 17.07 12.26
N VAL A 308 -7.55 16.67 10.99
CA VAL A 308 -8.58 15.89 10.27
C VAL A 308 -8.87 14.58 10.98
N MET A 309 -7.85 13.87 11.46
CA MET A 309 -7.99 12.60 12.16
C MET A 309 -8.60 12.78 13.55
N GLU A 310 -8.13 13.73 14.34
CA GLU A 310 -8.70 14.03 15.67
C GLU A 310 -10.19 14.39 15.58
N CYS A 311 -10.56 15.19 14.58
CA CYS A 311 -11.96 15.58 14.33
C CYS A 311 -12.80 14.51 13.63
N ALA A 312 -12.20 13.44 13.09
CA ALA A 312 -12.93 12.42 12.33
C ALA A 312 -13.95 11.66 13.19
N ARG A 313 -13.69 11.55 14.50
CA ARG A 313 -14.60 10.90 15.45
C ARG A 313 -14.93 11.82 16.64
N PRO A 314 -15.95 12.69 16.53
CA PRO A 314 -16.23 13.75 17.51
C PRO A 314 -16.50 13.27 18.94
N LYS A 315 -17.11 12.09 19.11
CA LYS A 315 -17.49 11.57 20.45
C LYS A 315 -16.30 10.99 21.22
N GLN A 316 -15.27 10.52 20.53
CA GLN A 316 -14.11 9.84 21.10
C GLN A 316 -12.96 10.09 20.13
N ALA A 317 -12.34 11.26 20.22
CA ALA A 317 -11.30 11.68 19.28
C ALA A 317 -10.19 10.62 19.17
N TYR A 318 -9.63 10.45 17.96
CA TYR A 318 -8.47 9.59 17.79
C TYR A 318 -7.24 10.24 18.41
N VAL A 319 -6.41 9.43 19.06
CA VAL A 319 -5.07 9.88 19.50
C VAL A 319 -4.17 9.88 18.28
N VAL A 320 -3.61 11.03 17.93
CA VAL A 320 -2.72 11.12 16.77
C VAL A 320 -1.29 11.40 17.21
N GLU A 321 -0.39 10.52 16.80
CA GLU A 321 1.04 10.62 17.04
C GLU A 321 1.77 10.80 15.70
N GLU A 322 2.51 11.90 15.58
CA GLU A 322 3.34 12.18 14.41
C GLU A 322 4.70 11.52 14.60
N LEU A 323 5.19 10.80 13.58
CA LEU A 323 6.53 10.22 13.58
C LEU A 323 7.48 11.07 12.74
N GLU A 324 8.65 11.35 13.30
CA GLU A 324 9.77 11.93 12.59
C GLU A 324 10.78 10.88 12.10
N PHE A 325 11.73 11.26 11.25
CA PHE A 325 12.74 10.32 10.73
C PHE A 325 13.64 9.78 11.85
N SER A 326 13.90 10.63 12.85
CA SER A 326 14.62 10.29 14.07
C SER A 326 13.84 9.37 15.00
N ASP A 327 12.54 9.15 14.76
CA ASP A 327 11.75 8.24 15.59
C ASP A 327 11.82 6.79 15.09
N VAL A 328 12.12 6.59 13.81
CA VAL A 328 12.08 5.27 13.17
C VAL A 328 13.29 4.44 13.55
N LEU A 329 13.04 3.25 14.08
CA LEU A 329 14.05 2.31 14.55
C LEU A 329 14.38 1.25 13.49
N ASP A 330 15.65 0.87 13.38
CA ASP A 330 16.13 -0.11 12.40
C ASP A 330 16.06 -1.55 12.91
N PHE A 331 14.85 -2.13 12.85
CA PHE A 331 14.65 -3.54 13.17
C PHE A 331 15.27 -4.51 12.14
N LYS A 332 15.68 -4.04 10.95
CA LYS A 332 16.44 -4.86 10.00
C LYS A 332 17.87 -5.09 10.50
N ALA A 333 18.50 -4.07 11.08
CA ALA A 333 19.80 -4.19 11.73
C ALA A 333 19.74 -5.12 12.96
N VAL A 334 18.69 -4.98 13.78
CA VAL A 334 18.43 -5.87 14.93
C VAL A 334 18.28 -7.32 14.46
N ALA A 335 17.40 -7.57 13.48
CA ALA A 335 17.17 -8.91 12.96
C ALA A 335 18.44 -9.55 12.38
N THR A 336 19.26 -8.79 11.66
CA THR A 336 20.56 -9.26 11.16
C THR A 336 21.49 -9.70 12.29
N SER A 337 21.39 -9.06 13.45
CA SER A 337 22.27 -9.32 14.60
C SER A 337 21.80 -10.50 15.47
N CYS A 338 20.48 -10.65 15.67
CA CYS A 338 19.94 -11.63 16.63
C CYS A 338 19.24 -12.85 16.00
N LEU A 339 18.78 -12.74 14.75
CA LEU A 339 17.94 -13.75 14.09
C LEU A 339 18.77 -14.58 13.09
N CYS A 340 19.54 -15.54 13.60
CA CYS A 340 20.38 -16.42 12.80
C CYS A 340 19.58 -17.50 12.04
N ASN A 341 18.45 -17.93 12.59
CA ASN A 341 17.54 -18.90 11.98
C ASN A 341 16.16 -18.30 11.79
N SER A 342 15.67 -18.36 10.56
CA SER A 342 14.31 -18.01 10.19
C SER A 342 13.65 -19.06 9.31
N LYS A 343 14.33 -20.19 9.08
CA LYS A 343 13.99 -21.13 8.00
C LYS A 343 13.50 -22.46 8.52
N THR A 344 13.95 -22.89 9.70
CA THR A 344 13.59 -24.18 10.27
C THR A 344 13.06 -24.03 11.68
N ASP A 345 12.13 -24.90 12.07
CA ASP A 345 11.63 -24.96 13.44
C ASP A 345 12.57 -25.78 14.35
N GLY A 346 12.16 -25.95 15.61
CA GLY A 346 12.91 -26.71 16.62
C GLY A 346 13.07 -28.19 16.32
N GLU A 347 12.28 -28.74 15.39
CA GLU A 347 12.34 -30.14 14.93
C GLU A 347 13.13 -30.28 13.61
N GLY A 348 13.62 -29.17 13.03
CA GLY A 348 14.38 -29.16 11.78
C GLY A 348 13.53 -29.07 10.52
N SER A 349 12.21 -28.92 10.66
CA SER A 349 11.27 -28.79 9.54
C SER A 349 11.26 -27.36 8.99
N ARG A 350 11.12 -27.21 7.66
CA ARG A 350 11.07 -25.88 7.00
C ARG A 350 9.82 -25.10 7.43
N ILE A 351 10.01 -23.82 7.76
CA ILE A 351 8.96 -22.88 8.12
C ILE A 351 8.50 -22.12 6.87
N ASN A 352 7.18 -22.06 6.68
CA ASN A 352 6.57 -21.21 5.67
C ASN A 352 5.91 -20.00 6.34
N TRP A 353 6.61 -18.86 6.33
CA TRP A 353 6.12 -17.60 6.91
C TRP A 353 4.77 -17.16 6.35
N MET A 354 4.53 -17.44 5.07
CA MET A 354 3.29 -17.09 4.38
C MET A 354 2.08 -17.91 4.82
N LYS A 355 2.30 -19.00 5.57
CA LYS A 355 1.23 -19.81 6.17
C LYS A 355 1.04 -19.54 7.65
N ILE A 356 1.92 -18.78 8.29
CA ILE A 356 1.80 -18.48 9.72
C ILE A 356 0.54 -17.63 9.97
N LYS A 357 -0.24 -18.06 10.97
CA LYS A 357 -1.47 -17.39 11.41
C LYS A 357 -1.39 -16.80 12.81
N TRP A 358 -0.45 -17.30 13.63
CA TRP A 358 -0.25 -16.84 14.99
C TRP A 358 1.24 -16.91 15.30
N LEU A 359 1.83 -15.78 15.69
CA LEU A 359 3.14 -15.68 16.32
C LEU A 359 2.99 -15.28 17.78
N ARG A 360 3.73 -15.92 18.69
CA ARG A 360 3.70 -15.67 20.12
C ARG A 360 5.10 -15.42 20.64
N TYR A 361 5.23 -14.35 21.42
CA TYR A 361 6.46 -13.91 22.06
C TYR A 361 6.26 -13.94 23.58
N LEU A 362 7.13 -14.64 24.29
CA LEU A 362 7.06 -14.82 25.74
C LEU A 362 8.20 -14.09 26.42
N LYS A 363 7.89 -13.35 27.49
CA LYS A 363 8.91 -12.71 28.32
C LYS A 363 9.79 -13.75 29.01
N GLY A 364 11.10 -13.52 28.98
CA GLY A 364 12.10 -14.47 29.48
C GLY A 364 12.55 -15.51 28.46
N GLU A 365 11.86 -15.63 27.32
CA GLU A 365 12.23 -16.53 26.22
C GLU A 365 12.75 -15.75 25.01
N GLU A 366 13.96 -15.20 25.14
CA GLU A 366 14.54 -14.32 24.12
C GLU A 366 14.99 -15.01 22.82
N ASP A 367 15.17 -16.33 22.85
CA ASP A 367 15.70 -17.10 21.72
C ASP A 367 14.62 -17.94 21.01
N THR A 368 13.36 -17.84 21.44
CA THR A 368 12.26 -18.66 20.94
C THR A 368 11.07 -17.79 20.51
N ILE A 369 10.60 -18.01 19.28
CA ILE A 369 9.33 -17.50 18.79
C ILE A 369 8.39 -18.69 18.60
N TYR A 370 7.19 -18.63 19.18
CA TYR A 370 6.20 -19.67 19.01
C TYR A 370 5.30 -19.35 17.83
N PHE A 371 4.92 -20.34 17.02
CA PHE A 371 4.06 -20.10 15.87
C PHE A 371 3.07 -21.22 15.60
N LYS A 372 1.98 -20.89 14.89
CA LYS A 372 0.98 -21.85 14.39
C LYS A 372 0.57 -21.55 12.95
N TYR A 373 0.17 -22.59 12.23
CA TYR A 373 -0.41 -22.47 10.89
C TYR A 373 -1.95 -22.46 10.89
N ARG A 374 -2.59 -23.12 11.87
CA ARG A 374 -4.01 -22.97 12.17
C ARG A 374 -4.22 -22.54 13.62
N MET A 375 -5.36 -21.91 13.90
CA MET A 375 -5.68 -21.45 15.26
C MET A 375 -5.81 -22.63 16.24
N SER A 376 -6.32 -23.75 15.73
CA SER A 376 -6.52 -25.01 16.44
C SER A 376 -5.24 -25.84 16.65
N ASP A 377 -4.16 -25.58 15.91
CA ASP A 377 -2.92 -26.35 16.01
C ASP A 377 -2.20 -26.13 17.36
N PRO A 378 -1.36 -27.07 17.83
CA PRO A 378 -0.39 -26.80 18.88
C PRO A 378 0.69 -25.81 18.40
N PHE A 379 1.31 -25.08 19.33
CA PHE A 379 2.42 -24.20 19.00
C PHE A 379 3.67 -24.99 18.60
N ARG A 380 4.28 -24.59 17.48
CA ARG A 380 5.64 -24.97 17.10
C ARG A 380 6.62 -23.91 17.56
N GLN A 381 7.89 -24.28 17.69
CA GLN A 381 8.95 -23.40 18.17
C GLN A 381 9.91 -23.04 17.04
N LEU A 382 10.13 -21.76 16.80
CA LEU A 382 11.23 -21.24 16.03
C LEU A 382 12.33 -20.79 16.99
N LYS A 383 13.41 -21.57 17.08
CA LYS A 383 14.62 -21.14 17.77
C LYS A 383 15.37 -20.20 16.83
N ILE A 384 15.44 -18.91 17.17
CA ILE A 384 16.03 -17.88 16.30
C ILE A 384 17.56 -17.97 16.23
N ARG A 385 18.16 -18.82 17.06
CA ARG A 385 19.60 -19.07 17.11
C ARG A 385 19.97 -20.52 16.88
N HIS A 386 21.14 -20.70 16.29
CA HIS A 386 21.83 -21.98 16.27
C HIS A 386 22.68 -22.12 17.54
N GLY A 387 22.62 -23.29 18.19
CA GLY A 387 23.46 -23.62 19.33
C GLY A 387 24.93 -23.78 18.91
N SER A 388 25.67 -22.68 18.82
CA SER A 388 27.13 -22.61 19.03
C SER A 388 27.63 -21.20 18.70
N SER A 389 28.08 -20.45 19.71
CA SER A 389 28.86 -19.23 19.44
C SER A 389 30.23 -19.63 18.88
N ARG A 390 30.61 -19.08 17.73
CA ARG A 390 32.02 -19.03 17.33
C ARG A 390 32.81 -18.29 18.43
N ARG A 391 33.97 -18.84 18.80
CA ARG A 391 34.84 -18.38 19.90
C ARG A 391 35.02 -16.85 19.91
N GLY A 392 34.73 -16.22 21.05
CA GLY A 392 35.31 -14.92 21.44
C GLY A 392 34.35 -13.77 21.75
N ARG A 393 33.08 -13.82 21.32
CA ARG A 393 32.08 -12.78 21.64
C ARG A 393 30.77 -13.47 22.04
N GLY A 394 30.24 -13.13 23.22
CA GLY A 394 28.92 -13.61 23.65
C GLY A 394 27.85 -13.29 22.59
N PRO A 395 26.83 -14.14 22.42
CA PRO A 395 25.90 -13.99 21.32
C PRO A 395 25.00 -12.76 21.53
N VAL A 396 24.86 -11.88 20.54
CA VAL A 396 24.02 -10.66 20.60
C VAL A 396 22.54 -11.04 20.64
N THR A 397 21.91 -10.98 21.82
CA THR A 397 20.50 -11.30 22.04
C THR A 397 19.67 -10.04 21.89
N VAL A 398 18.36 -10.23 21.75
CA VAL A 398 17.41 -9.13 21.85
C VAL A 398 17.59 -8.39 23.19
N THR A 399 17.72 -9.08 24.33
CA THR A 399 17.92 -8.44 25.66
C THR A 399 19.23 -7.67 25.81
N THR A 400 20.30 -8.06 25.09
CA THR A 400 21.58 -7.35 25.14
C THR A 400 21.58 -6.05 24.32
N ILE A 401 20.59 -5.88 23.45
CA ILE A 401 20.44 -4.65 22.64
C ILE A 401 19.77 -3.62 23.54
N GLY A 402 20.57 -2.75 24.16
CA GLY A 402 20.05 -1.68 25.01
C GLY A 402 19.21 -0.68 24.22
N GLU A 403 19.78 -0.11 23.15
CA GLU A 403 19.13 0.88 22.30
C GLU A 403 19.16 0.43 20.84
N ILE A 404 18.02 0.53 20.17
CA ILE A 404 17.88 0.15 18.77
C ILE A 404 18.40 1.30 17.91
N PRO A 405 19.29 1.06 16.92
CA PRO A 405 19.75 2.11 16.03
C PRO A 405 18.60 2.74 15.24
N HIS A 406 18.72 4.02 14.91
CA HIS A 406 17.76 4.70 14.05
C HIS A 406 17.91 4.26 12.60
N ARG A 407 16.78 4.11 11.90
CA ARG A 407 16.73 3.73 10.50
C ARG A 407 17.16 4.85 9.56
N TYR A 408 16.88 6.09 9.95
CA TYR A 408 17.17 7.28 9.18
C TYR A 408 18.01 8.25 10.02
N THR A 409 19.03 8.81 9.41
CA THR A 409 19.88 9.85 10.03
C THR A 409 19.40 11.26 9.70
N GLU A 410 18.64 11.41 8.63
CA GLU A 410 18.08 12.66 8.13
C GLU A 410 16.77 12.40 7.39
N ARG A 411 16.06 13.47 7.00
CA ARG A 411 14.85 13.37 6.18
C ARG A 411 15.17 12.79 4.81
N ILE A 412 14.31 11.91 4.33
CA ILE A 412 14.43 11.25 3.02
C ILE A 412 14.18 12.28 1.91
N PRO A 413 15.10 12.46 0.95
CA PRO A 413 14.96 13.43 -0.12
C PRO A 413 13.86 13.07 -1.11
N LEU A 414 13.11 14.08 -1.55
CA LEU A 414 12.17 13.97 -2.65
C LEU A 414 12.89 13.95 -4.00
N SER A 415 12.20 13.46 -5.05
CA SER A 415 12.69 13.63 -6.42
C SER A 415 12.71 15.12 -6.79
N ALA A 416 13.62 15.50 -7.69
CA ALA A 416 13.66 16.85 -8.27
C ALA A 416 12.33 17.24 -8.94
N VAL A 417 11.64 16.28 -9.58
CA VAL A 417 10.38 16.51 -10.27
C VAL A 417 9.26 16.82 -9.28
N LYS A 418 9.08 16.00 -8.24
CA LYS A 418 8.07 16.22 -7.21
C LYS A 418 8.34 17.49 -6.43
N LYS A 419 9.59 17.78 -6.10
CA LYS A 419 9.97 19.04 -5.44
C LYS A 419 9.58 20.24 -6.29
N ALA A 420 9.89 20.23 -7.59
CA ALA A 420 9.53 21.31 -8.51
C ALA A 420 8.00 21.48 -8.60
N ASP A 421 7.25 20.38 -8.68
CA ASP A 421 5.79 20.41 -8.70
C ASP A 421 5.18 21.02 -7.44
N LEU A 422 5.68 20.67 -6.25
CA LEU A 422 5.22 21.25 -4.99
C LEU A 422 5.52 22.76 -4.90
N LEU A 423 6.67 23.20 -5.40
CA LEU A 423 7.02 24.62 -5.49
C LEU A 423 6.17 25.37 -6.51
N ASP A 424 5.82 24.73 -7.62
CA ASP A 424 4.87 25.26 -8.60
C ASP A 424 3.48 25.47 -7.98
N LEU A 425 3.00 24.53 -7.17
CA LEU A 425 1.74 24.69 -6.43
C LEU A 425 1.78 25.86 -5.44
N CYS A 426 2.95 26.15 -4.87
CA CYS A 426 3.17 27.36 -4.08
C CYS A 426 3.08 28.62 -4.95
N ARG A 427 3.79 28.65 -6.09
CA ARG A 427 3.79 29.79 -7.03
C ARG A 427 2.41 30.11 -7.59
N LEU A 428 1.59 29.08 -7.82
CA LEU A 428 0.21 29.21 -8.29
C LEU A 428 -0.78 29.63 -7.18
N ASN A 429 -0.32 29.88 -5.95
CA ASN A 429 -1.14 30.19 -4.78
C ASN A 429 -2.23 29.14 -4.49
N ILE A 430 -2.03 27.91 -4.97
CA ILE A 430 -2.87 26.76 -4.62
C ILE A 430 -2.60 26.36 -3.17
N ILE A 431 -1.33 26.45 -2.76
CA ILE A 431 -0.87 26.37 -1.37
C ILE A 431 -0.75 27.80 -0.85
N GLN A 432 -1.33 28.10 0.31
CA GLN A 432 -1.28 29.44 0.91
C GLN A 432 0.16 29.84 1.25
N GLU A 433 0.48 31.13 1.08
CA GLU A 433 1.82 31.70 1.26
C GLU A 433 2.46 31.34 2.61
N LYS A 434 1.66 31.33 3.69
CA LYS A 434 2.10 30.94 5.03
C LYS A 434 2.72 29.53 5.11
N HIS A 435 2.40 28.65 4.17
CA HIS A 435 2.89 27.28 4.10
C HIS A 435 4.07 27.10 3.13
N HIS A 436 4.43 28.11 2.35
CA HIS A 436 5.48 27.98 1.31
C HIS A 436 6.84 27.60 1.90
N HIS A 437 7.17 28.10 3.10
CA HIS A 437 8.44 27.80 3.76
C HIS A 437 8.65 26.30 3.94
N LEU A 438 7.61 25.58 4.40
CA LEU A 438 7.65 24.12 4.60
C LEU A 438 8.04 23.41 3.30
N TYR A 439 7.37 23.76 2.20
CA TYR A 439 7.63 23.14 0.90
C TYR A 439 9.00 23.49 0.36
N ARG A 440 9.52 24.70 0.63
CA ARG A 440 10.88 25.09 0.26
C ARG A 440 11.94 24.33 1.06
N SER A 441 11.69 24.02 2.34
CA SER A 441 12.64 23.30 3.19
C SER A 441 12.71 21.78 2.98
N LEU A 442 11.76 21.17 2.24
CA LEU A 442 11.81 19.71 2.00
C LEU A 442 13.12 19.29 1.30
N PRO A 443 13.78 18.21 1.73
CA PRO A 443 15.01 17.73 1.07
C PRO A 443 14.71 17.26 -0.36
N CYS A 444 15.71 17.33 -1.23
CA CYS A 444 15.60 16.97 -2.64
C CYS A 444 16.91 16.37 -3.15
N ASP A 445 16.81 15.34 -3.97
CA ASP A 445 17.95 14.69 -4.64
C ASP A 445 17.59 14.44 -6.12
N SER A 446 18.54 14.72 -7.02
CA SER A 446 18.41 14.45 -8.45
C SER A 446 18.33 12.95 -8.79
N HIS A 447 18.84 12.08 -7.92
CA HIS A 447 18.81 10.62 -8.11
C HIS A 447 17.59 9.95 -7.47
N ALA A 448 16.86 10.67 -6.60
CA ALA A 448 15.63 10.17 -6.00
C ALA A 448 14.54 9.99 -7.07
N ARG A 449 13.83 8.86 -7.01
CA ARG A 449 12.73 8.55 -7.93
C ARG A 449 11.42 8.59 -7.17
N ASP A 450 10.41 9.23 -7.75
CA ASP A 450 9.04 9.11 -7.24
C ASP A 450 8.52 7.71 -7.51
N ARG A 451 8.00 7.08 -6.47
CA ARG A 451 7.40 5.76 -6.56
C ARG A 451 5.97 5.85 -6.06
N LEU A 452 5.07 5.08 -6.70
CA LEU A 452 3.84 4.74 -6.00
C LEU A 452 4.21 4.00 -4.71
N PRO A 453 3.47 4.22 -3.62
CA PRO A 453 3.50 3.31 -2.49
C PRO A 453 3.31 1.90 -3.03
N GLU A 454 4.21 1.00 -2.65
CA GLU A 454 4.13 -0.41 -3.03
C GLU A 454 2.72 -0.91 -2.71
N PRO A 455 2.01 -1.53 -3.67
CA PRO A 455 0.82 -2.28 -3.32
C PRO A 455 1.23 -3.36 -2.33
N ASP A 456 0.31 -3.76 -1.43
CA ASP A 456 0.52 -4.90 -0.55
C ASP A 456 0.67 -6.16 -1.43
N ILE A 457 1.90 -6.48 -1.76
CA ILE A 457 2.26 -7.62 -2.56
C ILE A 457 2.98 -8.55 -1.61
N ASN A 458 2.46 -9.76 -1.56
CA ASN A 458 3.17 -10.91 -1.05
C ASN A 458 4.41 -11.11 -1.92
N GLU A 459 5.49 -10.38 -1.64
CA GLU A 459 6.82 -10.74 -2.10
C GLU A 459 7.13 -12.07 -1.39
N ASP A 460 6.92 -13.16 -2.13
CA ASP A 460 7.40 -14.54 -1.94
C ASP A 460 6.42 -15.49 -2.68
N MET A 461 6.05 -15.18 -3.93
CA MET A 461 5.80 -16.27 -4.87
C MET A 461 7.17 -16.73 -5.33
N ASP A 462 7.51 -17.94 -4.92
CA ASP A 462 8.68 -18.72 -5.28
C ASP A 462 9.28 -18.30 -6.63
N THR A 463 10.50 -17.76 -6.62
CA THR A 463 11.47 -18.17 -7.63
C THR A 463 11.93 -19.57 -7.22
N ASP A 464 11.08 -20.56 -7.49
CA ASP A 464 11.52 -21.91 -7.78
C ASP A 464 12.21 -21.85 -9.14
N GLU A 465 13.49 -21.45 -9.15
CA GLU A 465 14.42 -21.81 -10.22
C GLU A 465 15.75 -22.16 -9.54
N ASP A 466 15.95 -23.50 -9.44
CA ASP A 466 17.17 -24.29 -9.24
C ASP A 466 18.28 -23.85 -8.27
#